data_AF-A0A7J7IZJ5-F1
#
_entry.id   AF-A0A7J7IZJ5-F1
#
_cell.length_a   1.000
_cell.length_b   1.000
_cell.length_c   1.000
_cell.angle_alpha   90.00
_cell.angle_beta   90.00
_cell.angle_gamma   90.00
#
_symmetry.space_group_name_H-M   'P 1'
#
loop_
_entity.id
_entity.type
_entity.pdbx_description
1 polymer ?
#
loop_
_entity_poly.entity_id
_entity_poly.type
_entity_poly.pdbx_seq_one_letter_code
_entity_poly.pdbx_strand_id
1 'polypeptide(L)'
;MVFVTLASTSCKIAQLSNKRFSSNFIHFQASQLLPVLKGRFSLVPRSQTNLRVLSQSYCSSNLPYEQEETTVQYRNGVPVVNVMLPSRDERCLFTLRPLTDTVGTFLAMVKDEDGGVEHISVYRKDGAKISKATTIDMLLHDDFDLIINSRKFSVTPPKLDIQRDEEETWLR
;
A
#
# COMPACT_ATOMS: atom_id res chain seq x y z
N MET A 1 -13.09 -50.91 27.63
CA MET A 1 -12.70 -49.87 28.61
C MET A 1 -13.05 -48.54 27.97
N VAL A 2 -14.03 -47.84 28.52
CA VAL A 2 -14.68 -46.63 27.97
C VAL A 2 -14.10 -45.39 28.67
N PHE A 3 -14.28 -44.20 28.06
CA PHE A 3 -14.18 -42.84 28.63
C PHE A 3 -12.77 -42.20 28.66
N VAL A 4 -12.52 -40.92 28.34
CA VAL A 4 -13.30 -39.74 27.91
C VAL A 4 -12.37 -38.82 27.11
N THR A 5 -12.89 -38.12 26.11
CA THR A 5 -12.34 -36.86 25.55
C THR A 5 -12.45 -35.70 26.54
N LEU A 6 -11.42 -34.88 26.73
CA LEU A 6 -11.55 -33.53 27.30
C LEU A 6 -10.77 -32.52 26.47
N ALA A 7 -11.52 -31.66 25.79
CA ALA A 7 -11.06 -30.38 25.28
C ALA A 7 -10.74 -29.44 26.47
N SER A 8 -9.65 -28.69 26.38
CA SER A 8 -9.33 -27.64 27.34
C SER A 8 -9.49 -26.27 26.69
N THR A 9 -10.69 -25.71 26.81
CA THR A 9 -10.93 -24.27 26.73
C THR A 9 -10.44 -23.62 28.02
N SER A 10 -9.66 -22.54 27.92
CA SER A 10 -9.63 -21.55 28.99
C SER A 10 -9.66 -20.15 28.40
N CYS A 11 -10.85 -19.56 28.49
CA CYS A 11 -11.05 -18.12 28.57
C CYS A 11 -10.17 -17.52 29.68
N LYS A 12 -9.61 -16.33 29.45
CA LYS A 12 -9.34 -15.35 30.50
C LYS A 12 -9.87 -13.99 30.04
N ILE A 13 -10.84 -13.50 30.79
CA ILE A 13 -11.52 -12.21 30.69
C ILE A 13 -10.89 -11.24 31.72
N ALA A 14 -10.98 -9.94 31.39
CA ALA A 14 -10.79 -8.73 32.20
C ALA A 14 -9.32 -8.35 32.49
N GLN A 15 -8.90 -7.09 32.27
CA GLN A 15 -9.41 -5.91 32.98
C GLN A 15 -9.42 -4.63 32.13
N LEU A 16 -10.49 -3.87 32.34
CA LEU A 16 -10.69 -2.48 31.93
C LEU A 16 -9.70 -1.54 32.64
N SER A 17 -9.16 -0.57 31.91
CA SER A 17 -8.55 0.63 32.50
C SER A 17 -8.98 1.85 31.71
N ASN A 18 -9.99 2.54 32.24
CA ASN A 18 -10.39 3.89 31.88
C ASN A 18 -9.23 4.88 32.00
N LYS A 19 -8.92 5.63 30.93
CA LYS A 19 -8.44 7.01 31.04
C LYS A 19 -9.14 7.90 30.01
N ARG A 20 -10.11 8.66 30.52
CA ARG A 20 -10.66 9.93 29.99
C ARG A 20 -9.51 10.95 29.90
N PHE A 21 -9.31 11.62 28.76
CA PHE A 21 -9.91 12.88 28.29
C PHE A 21 -8.84 13.97 28.25
N SER A 22 -8.51 14.47 27.06
CA SER A 22 -8.22 15.89 26.87
C SER A 22 -8.67 16.31 25.48
N SER A 23 -9.54 17.31 25.51
CA SER A 23 -10.22 17.98 24.42
C SER A 23 -9.23 18.65 23.47
N ASN A 24 -9.53 18.67 22.16
CA ASN A 24 -9.62 19.93 21.42
C ASN A 24 -10.48 19.74 20.16
N PHE A 25 -11.47 20.62 20.08
CA PHE A 25 -12.67 20.62 19.26
C PHE A 25 -12.54 21.82 18.33
N ILE A 26 -12.55 21.61 17.01
CA ILE A 26 -12.92 22.68 16.08
C ILE A 26 -14.10 22.18 15.24
N HIS A 27 -15.23 22.76 15.59
CA HIS A 27 -16.56 22.63 15.01
C HIS A 27 -16.63 23.59 13.82
N PHE A 28 -16.91 23.10 12.61
CA PHE A 28 -17.37 23.97 11.52
C PHE A 28 -18.88 23.82 11.38
N GLN A 29 -19.57 24.93 11.56
CA GLN A 29 -21.02 25.03 11.57
C GLN A 29 -21.64 24.72 10.21
N ALA A 30 -22.75 23.96 10.24
CA ALA A 30 -23.75 23.91 9.18
C ALA A 30 -24.89 24.88 9.53
N SER A 31 -25.09 25.90 8.70
CA SER A 31 -26.26 26.80 8.64
C SER A 31 -26.27 27.31 7.18
N GLN A 32 -27.34 27.32 6.38
CA GLN A 32 -28.70 27.80 6.63
C GLN A 32 -29.71 27.19 5.64
N LEU A 33 -30.99 27.30 6.00
CA LEU A 33 -32.20 26.81 5.35
C LEU A 33 -32.83 27.80 4.34
N LEU A 34 -33.43 27.22 3.26
CA LEU A 34 -34.73 27.54 2.60
C LEU A 34 -34.88 28.89 1.82
N PRO A 35 -35.69 28.95 0.71
CA PRO A 35 -37.08 28.50 0.67
C PRO A 35 -37.59 27.75 -0.56
N VAL A 36 -38.69 27.03 -0.28
CA VAL A 36 -39.70 26.49 -1.18
C VAL A 36 -40.36 27.63 -1.96
N LEU A 37 -40.44 27.52 -3.29
CA LEU A 37 -41.36 28.30 -4.11
C LEU A 37 -42.17 27.37 -5.02
N LYS A 38 -43.48 27.39 -4.79
CA LYS A 38 -44.54 26.77 -5.59
C LYS A 38 -44.56 27.42 -6.97
N GLY A 39 -44.40 26.62 -8.03
CA GLY A 39 -44.57 27.03 -9.43
C GLY A 39 -45.69 26.23 -10.09
N ARG A 40 -46.65 26.95 -10.65
CA ARG A 40 -47.95 26.47 -11.16
C ARG A 40 -47.84 25.54 -12.37
N PHE A 41 -48.81 24.63 -12.45
CA PHE A 41 -49.18 23.89 -13.65
C PHE A 41 -49.45 24.85 -14.83
N SER A 42 -48.79 24.59 -15.96
CA SER A 42 -49.22 25.06 -17.28
C SER A 42 -49.08 23.89 -18.24
N LEU A 43 -50.22 23.42 -18.75
CA LEU A 43 -50.33 22.42 -19.81
C LEU A 43 -50.34 23.15 -21.16
N VAL A 44 -49.33 22.93 -22.01
CA VAL A 44 -49.43 23.19 -23.46
C VAL A 44 -48.40 22.32 -24.22
N PRO A 45 -48.56 22.06 -25.53
CA PRO A 45 -48.78 20.73 -26.05
C PRO A 45 -47.58 20.17 -26.84
N ARG A 46 -47.69 18.87 -27.17
CA ARG A 46 -46.88 18.14 -28.16
C ARG A 46 -46.55 19.00 -29.39
N SER A 47 -45.25 19.19 -29.64
CA SER A 47 -44.72 19.12 -31.00
C SER A 47 -43.59 18.11 -31.02
N GLN A 48 -43.67 17.23 -32.01
CA GLN A 48 -42.79 16.08 -32.19
C GLN A 48 -41.47 16.56 -32.79
N THR A 49 -40.35 16.29 -32.11
CA THR A 49 -39.09 16.03 -32.80
C THR A 49 -38.36 14.89 -32.05
N ASN A 50 -38.09 13.82 -32.80
CA ASN A 50 -37.43 12.61 -32.32
C ASN A 50 -35.96 12.90 -31.97
N LEU A 51 -35.65 13.07 -30.68
CA LEU A 51 -34.30 12.89 -30.16
C LEU A 51 -34.27 11.54 -29.44
N ARG A 52 -33.70 10.54 -30.12
CA ARG A 52 -33.41 9.23 -29.53
C ARG A 52 -32.48 9.44 -28.35
N VAL A 53 -33.00 9.37 -27.14
CA VAL A 53 -32.20 9.18 -25.93
C VAL A 53 -31.66 7.75 -25.99
N LEU A 54 -30.50 7.57 -26.61
CA LEU A 54 -29.73 6.36 -26.41
C LEU A 54 -29.13 6.48 -25.00
N SER A 55 -29.58 5.60 -24.10
CA SER A 55 -28.96 5.46 -22.78
C SER A 55 -27.49 5.11 -22.96
N GLN A 56 -26.60 6.08 -22.75
CA GLN A 56 -25.18 5.80 -22.66
C GLN A 56 -24.88 5.24 -21.27
N SER A 57 -24.94 3.91 -21.14
CA SER A 57 -24.21 3.20 -20.09
C SER A 57 -22.89 2.71 -20.67
N TYR A 58 -21.84 3.51 -20.55
CA TYR A 58 -20.46 3.02 -20.62
C TYR A 58 -19.62 3.84 -19.64
N CYS A 59 -19.84 3.59 -18.34
CA CYS A 59 -18.81 3.84 -17.36
C CYS A 59 -17.82 2.68 -17.44
N SER A 60 -16.68 2.91 -18.07
CA SER A 60 -15.40 2.29 -17.74
C SER A 60 -14.34 3.10 -18.45
N SER A 61 -13.92 4.19 -17.80
CA SER A 61 -12.63 4.77 -18.10
C SER A 61 -11.59 3.73 -17.70
N ASN A 62 -11.16 2.91 -18.65
CA ASN A 62 -9.86 2.28 -18.61
C ASN A 62 -8.83 3.41 -18.71
N LEU A 63 -8.61 4.10 -17.59
CA LEU A 63 -7.34 4.79 -17.41
C LEU A 63 -6.26 3.72 -17.56
N PRO A 64 -5.22 3.96 -18.37
CA PRO A 64 -4.04 3.11 -18.36
C PRO A 64 -3.65 3.00 -16.89
N TYR A 65 -3.67 1.78 -16.36
CA TYR A 65 -3.15 1.47 -15.03
C TYR A 65 -1.76 2.09 -14.98
N GLU A 66 -1.63 3.26 -14.35
CA GLU A 66 -0.33 3.86 -14.09
C GLU A 66 0.47 2.77 -13.42
N GLN A 67 1.61 2.42 -14.01
CA GLN A 67 2.48 1.39 -13.49
C GLN A 67 2.68 1.68 -11.99
N GLU A 68 2.07 0.87 -11.13
CA GLU A 68 2.20 0.99 -9.69
C GLU A 68 3.69 0.79 -9.36
N GLU A 69 4.45 1.88 -9.33
CA GLU A 69 5.90 1.80 -9.24
C GLU A 69 6.30 1.56 -7.79
N THR A 70 6.96 0.43 -7.54
CA THR A 70 7.66 0.19 -6.28
C THR A 70 9.05 0.81 -6.42
N THR A 71 9.38 1.76 -5.54
CA THR A 71 10.64 2.52 -5.61
C THR A 71 11.52 2.27 -4.40
N VAL A 72 12.83 2.48 -4.56
CA VAL A 72 13.80 2.46 -3.45
C VAL A 72 14.43 3.84 -3.35
N GLN A 73 14.52 4.38 -2.13
CA GLN A 73 15.19 5.64 -1.85
C GLN A 73 16.15 5.45 -0.68
N TYR A 74 17.32 6.09 -0.73
CA TYR A 74 18.22 6.13 0.42
C TYR A 74 17.93 7.38 1.24
N ARG A 75 17.57 7.20 2.52
CA ARG A 75 17.38 8.28 3.49
C ARG A 75 18.41 8.11 4.60
N ASN A 76 19.32 9.07 4.73
CA ASN A 76 20.42 9.04 5.70
C ASN A 76 21.27 7.75 5.60
N GLY A 77 21.54 7.30 4.37
CA GLY A 77 22.29 6.06 4.10
C GLY A 77 21.50 4.76 4.30
N VAL A 78 20.22 4.84 4.67
CA VAL A 78 19.36 3.66 4.89
C VAL A 78 18.37 3.50 3.73
N PRO A 79 18.26 2.32 3.10
CA PRO A 79 17.28 2.08 2.06
C PRO A 79 15.86 2.04 2.62
N VAL A 80 14.98 2.76 1.94
CA VAL A 80 13.54 2.82 2.19
C VAL A 80 12.83 2.37 0.92
N VAL A 81 12.13 1.24 1.01
CA VAL A 81 11.36 0.66 -0.09
C VAL A 81 9.91 1.11 0.03
N ASN A 82 9.37 1.69 -1.03
CA ASN A 82 7.99 2.15 -1.11
C ASN A 82 7.16 1.13 -1.91
N VAL A 83 6.24 0.43 -1.24
CA VAL A 83 5.46 -0.68 -1.81
C VAL A 83 3.98 -0.34 -1.79
N MET A 84 3.27 -0.72 -2.86
CA MET A 84 1.81 -0.64 -2.93
C MET A 84 1.18 -1.89 -2.29
N LEU A 85 0.44 -1.69 -1.21
CA LEU A 85 -0.20 -2.77 -0.45
C LEU A 85 -1.54 -3.17 -1.08
N PRO A 86 -1.76 -4.47 -1.38
CA PRO A 86 -2.86 -4.89 -2.22
C PRO A 86 -4.26 -4.75 -1.61
N SER A 87 -4.41 -4.74 -0.29
CA SER A 87 -5.74 -4.67 0.34
C SER A 87 -6.39 -3.30 0.29
N ARG A 88 -5.57 -2.24 0.24
CA ARG A 88 -6.03 -0.85 0.37
C ARG A 88 -5.55 0.06 -0.76
N ASP A 89 -4.71 -0.47 -1.65
CA ASP A 89 -3.99 0.30 -2.68
C ASP A 89 -3.30 1.56 -2.09
N GLU A 90 -2.72 1.38 -0.89
CA GLU A 90 -2.01 2.40 -0.12
C GLU A 90 -0.51 2.14 -0.15
N ARG A 91 0.29 3.22 -0.15
CA ARG A 91 1.75 3.15 -0.14
C ARG A 91 2.26 2.98 1.28
N CYS A 92 3.05 1.93 1.51
CA CYS A 92 3.76 1.73 2.76
C CYS A 92 5.27 1.76 2.55
N LEU A 93 5.97 2.36 3.51
CA LEU A 93 7.42 2.54 3.47
C LEU A 93 8.10 1.54 4.41
N PHE A 94 8.99 0.72 3.87
CA PHE A 94 9.77 -0.26 4.60
C PHE A 94 11.22 0.20 4.69
N THR A 95 11.66 0.53 5.90
CA THR A 95 13.07 0.89 6.16
C THR A 95 13.85 -0.39 6.46
N LEU A 96 14.93 -0.63 5.72
CA LEU A 96 15.70 -1.88 5.79
C LEU A 96 17.17 -1.60 6.14
N ARG A 97 17.81 -2.53 6.86
CA ARG A 97 19.24 -2.49 7.18
C ARG A 97 20.01 -3.36 6.18
N PRO A 98 20.84 -2.77 5.29
CA PRO A 98 21.46 -3.50 4.19
C PRO A 98 22.20 -4.79 4.60
N LEU A 99 22.95 -4.72 5.70
CA LEU A 99 23.86 -5.79 6.13
C LEU A 99 23.18 -6.87 7.00
N THR A 100 22.15 -6.50 7.76
CA THR A 100 21.54 -7.41 8.75
C THR A 100 20.19 -7.94 8.31
N ASP A 101 19.44 -7.17 7.54
CA ASP A 101 18.15 -7.62 7.03
C ASP A 101 18.34 -8.44 5.76
N THR A 102 17.41 -9.36 5.54
CA THR A 102 17.39 -10.23 4.38
C THR A 102 16.13 -9.98 3.57
N VAL A 103 16.09 -10.48 2.34
CA VAL A 103 14.86 -10.55 1.52
C VAL A 103 13.73 -11.19 2.34
N GLY A 104 14.01 -12.26 3.08
CA GLY A 104 13.03 -12.93 3.93
C GLY A 104 12.42 -12.01 4.99
N THR A 105 13.25 -11.19 5.64
CA THR A 105 12.80 -10.19 6.61
C THR A 105 11.89 -9.15 5.96
N PHE A 106 12.31 -8.58 4.83
CA PHE A 106 11.50 -7.61 4.08
C PHE A 106 10.14 -8.20 3.66
N LEU A 107 10.14 -9.41 3.09
CA LEU A 107 8.91 -10.09 2.68
C LEU A 107 7.97 -10.39 3.86
N ALA A 108 8.51 -10.68 5.04
CA ALA A 108 7.73 -10.86 6.25
C ALA A 108 7.10 -9.54 6.70
N MET A 109 7.86 -8.44 6.73
CA MET A 109 7.32 -7.12 7.07
C MET A 109 6.14 -6.71 6.19
N VAL A 110 6.21 -6.95 4.88
CA VAL A 110 5.10 -6.64 3.96
C VAL A 110 3.86 -7.50 4.27
N LYS A 111 4.06 -8.78 4.61
CA LYS A 111 2.95 -9.69 4.96
C LYS A 111 2.32 -9.36 6.31
N ASP A 112 3.11 -8.95 7.27
CA ASP A 112 2.63 -8.60 8.61
C ASP A 112 1.84 -7.27 8.59
N GLU A 113 2.22 -6.36 7.68
CA GLU A 113 1.51 -5.09 7.48
C GLU A 113 0.19 -5.26 6.72
N ASP A 114 0.13 -6.15 5.71
CA ASP A 114 -1.06 -6.38 4.91
C ASP A 114 -1.48 -7.86 4.88
N GLY A 115 -2.57 -8.15 5.59
CA GLY A 115 -3.19 -9.48 5.67
C GLY A 115 -3.79 -9.99 4.35
N GLY A 116 -3.91 -9.16 3.31
CA GLY A 116 -4.31 -9.58 1.96
C GLY A 116 -3.14 -10.07 1.09
N VAL A 117 -1.91 -10.07 1.62
CA VAL A 117 -0.74 -10.61 0.92
C VAL A 117 -0.66 -12.13 1.12
N GLU A 118 -1.24 -12.88 0.20
CA GLU A 118 -1.18 -14.35 0.20
C GLU A 118 0.19 -14.84 -0.27
N HIS A 119 0.66 -14.28 -1.39
CA HIS A 119 1.89 -14.69 -2.07
C HIS A 119 2.80 -13.50 -2.27
N ILE A 120 4.08 -13.67 -1.92
CA ILE A 120 5.09 -12.64 -2.16
C ILE A 120 6.43 -13.28 -2.46
N SER A 121 7.15 -12.72 -3.43
CA SER A 121 8.45 -13.23 -3.87
C SER A 121 9.23 -12.19 -4.65
N VAL A 122 10.54 -12.37 -4.69
CA VAL A 122 11.46 -11.51 -5.43
C VAL A 122 12.16 -12.33 -6.52
N TYR A 123 12.28 -11.75 -7.70
CA TYR A 123 12.94 -12.33 -8.87
C TYR A 123 13.96 -11.36 -9.43
N ARG A 124 15.03 -11.88 -10.03
CA ARG A 124 15.89 -11.11 -10.91
C ARG A 124 15.18 -10.87 -12.25
N LYS A 125 15.68 -9.91 -13.03
CA LYS A 125 15.15 -9.59 -14.37
C LYS A 125 15.23 -10.74 -15.38
N ASP A 126 16.13 -11.70 -15.16
CA ASP A 126 16.25 -12.93 -15.95
C ASP A 126 15.19 -13.99 -15.60
N GLY A 127 14.35 -13.74 -14.58
CA GLY A 127 13.32 -14.66 -14.10
C GLY A 127 13.79 -15.64 -13.02
N ALA A 128 15.05 -15.56 -12.56
CA ALA A 128 15.53 -16.38 -11.46
C ALA A 128 14.98 -15.88 -10.11
N LYS A 129 14.46 -16.81 -9.28
CA LYS A 129 13.96 -16.48 -7.95
C LYS A 129 15.12 -16.16 -6.99
N ILE A 130 15.04 -15.03 -6.29
CA ILE A 130 16.04 -14.65 -5.29
C ILE A 130 15.74 -15.36 -3.96
N SER A 131 16.80 -15.87 -3.31
CA SER A 131 16.69 -16.56 -2.03
C SER A 131 16.23 -15.61 -0.93
N LYS A 132 15.41 -16.11 0.01
CA LYS A 132 15.04 -15.35 1.21
C LYS A 132 16.23 -15.03 2.11
N ALA A 133 17.31 -15.80 2.02
CA ALA A 133 18.52 -15.58 2.82
C ALA A 133 19.45 -14.50 2.25
N THR A 134 19.21 -14.02 1.03
CA THR A 134 20.00 -12.95 0.41
C THR A 134 19.84 -11.67 1.25
N THR A 135 20.95 -10.99 1.54
CA THR A 135 20.94 -9.71 2.27
C THR A 135 20.32 -8.61 1.42
N ILE A 136 19.81 -7.56 2.07
CA ILE A 136 19.25 -6.42 1.34
C ILE A 136 20.33 -5.69 0.54
N ASP A 137 21.56 -5.59 1.05
CA ASP A 137 22.70 -5.04 0.32
C ASP A 137 22.91 -5.73 -1.04
N MET A 138 22.97 -7.07 -1.05
CA MET A 138 23.09 -7.86 -2.27
C MET A 138 21.89 -7.73 -3.21
N LEU A 139 20.68 -7.60 -2.66
CA LEU A 139 19.47 -7.39 -3.46
C LEU A 139 19.52 -6.05 -4.21
N LEU A 140 19.98 -4.98 -3.55
CA LEU A 140 19.93 -3.62 -4.08
C LEU A 140 21.05 -3.30 -5.09
N HIS A 141 21.97 -4.23 -5.33
CA HIS A 141 23.00 -4.10 -6.37
C HIS A 141 22.45 -4.22 -7.80
N ASP A 142 21.42 -5.03 -7.98
CA ASP A 142 20.80 -5.32 -9.27
C ASP A 142 19.32 -4.89 -9.27
N ASP A 143 18.79 -4.66 -10.47
CA ASP A 143 17.35 -4.51 -10.66
C ASP A 143 16.64 -5.85 -10.38
N PHE A 144 15.45 -5.75 -9.78
CA PHE A 144 14.65 -6.92 -9.44
C PHE A 144 13.17 -6.69 -9.69
N ASP A 145 12.40 -7.77 -9.63
CA ASP A 145 10.96 -7.78 -9.71
C ASP A 145 10.38 -8.27 -8.37
N LEU A 146 9.57 -7.44 -7.73
CA LEU A 146 8.76 -7.81 -6.58
C LEU A 146 7.40 -8.28 -7.07
N ILE A 147 7.03 -9.52 -6.74
CA ILE A 147 5.74 -10.10 -7.09
C ILE A 147 4.90 -10.19 -5.82
N ILE A 148 3.76 -9.50 -5.80
CA ILE A 148 2.77 -9.58 -4.71
C ILE A 148 1.47 -10.11 -5.31
N ASN A 149 1.02 -11.27 -4.85
CA ASN A 149 -0.08 -12.03 -5.41
C ASN A 149 0.13 -12.22 -6.93
N SER A 150 -0.70 -11.59 -7.76
CA SER A 150 -0.60 -11.64 -9.22
C SER A 150 -0.02 -10.36 -9.84
N ARG A 151 0.40 -9.39 -9.02
CA ARG A 151 0.97 -8.11 -9.47
C ARG A 151 2.49 -8.19 -9.50
N LYS A 152 3.09 -7.67 -10.58
CA LYS A 152 4.53 -7.59 -10.77
C LYS A 152 4.97 -6.13 -10.72
N PHE A 153 5.90 -5.84 -9.82
CA PHE A 153 6.50 -4.53 -9.64
C PHE A 153 7.97 -4.56 -10.03
N SER A 154 8.31 -3.83 -11.09
CA SER A 154 9.70 -3.65 -11.50
C SER A 154 10.36 -2.62 -10.59
N VAL A 155 11.47 -3.00 -9.95
CA VAL A 155 12.22 -2.13 -9.05
C VAL A 155 13.62 -1.92 -9.60
N THR A 156 14.02 -0.65 -9.72
CA THR A 156 15.36 -0.22 -10.12
C THR A 156 15.95 0.61 -8.98
N PRO A 157 16.74 -0.02 -8.09
CA PRO A 157 17.36 0.70 -6.98
C PRO A 157 18.31 1.81 -7.46
N PRO A 158 18.39 2.95 -6.75
CA PRO A 158 19.45 3.93 -7.00
C PRO A 158 20.81 3.29 -6.75
N LYS A 159 21.71 3.40 -7.73
CA LYS A 159 23.09 2.92 -7.57
C LYS A 159 23.80 3.84 -6.58
N LEU A 160 24.34 3.24 -5.52
CA LEU A 160 25.22 3.97 -4.60
C LEU A 160 26.54 4.19 -5.33
N ASP A 161 26.74 5.37 -5.90
CA ASP A 161 28.07 5.78 -6.32
C ASP A 161 28.92 5.91 -5.06
N ILE A 162 29.83 4.96 -4.87
CA ILE A 162 30.92 5.08 -3.90
C ILE A 162 31.87 6.14 -4.47
N GLN A 163 31.50 7.41 -4.40
CA GLN A 163 32.51 8.47 -4.45
C GLN A 163 33.30 8.33 -3.15
N ARG A 164 34.46 7.67 -3.24
CA ARG A 164 35.46 7.62 -2.18
C ARG A 164 36.00 9.04 -2.01
N ASP A 165 35.34 9.85 -1.19
CA ASP A 165 35.86 11.15 -0.76
C ASP A 165 36.81 10.99 0.45
N GLU A 166 37.70 9.99 0.42
CA GLU A 166 38.69 9.76 1.48
C GLU A 166 40.06 9.39 0.88
N GLU A 167 40.69 10.33 0.18
CA GLU A 167 42.15 10.26 -0.08
C GLU A 167 42.82 11.65 -0.07
N GLU A 168 42.38 12.62 0.75
CA GLU A 168 43.12 13.90 0.90
C GLU A 168 43.09 14.51 2.31
N THR A 169 43.32 13.74 3.38
CA THR A 169 43.48 14.39 4.71
C THR A 169 44.51 13.77 5.66
N TRP A 170 45.21 12.69 5.27
CA TRP A 170 46.22 12.06 6.15
C TRP A 170 47.69 12.42 5.83
N LEU A 171 47.95 13.36 4.92
CA LEU A 171 49.31 13.81 4.57
C LEU A 171 49.51 15.33 4.74
N ARG A 172 49.12 15.90 5.88
CA ARG A 172 49.50 17.28 6.22
C ARG A 172 49.94 17.43 7.67
#